data_AF-A0AAT9HSX6-F1
#
_entry.id   AF-A0AAT9HSX6-F1
#
_cell.length_a   1.000
_cell.length_b   1.000
_cell.length_c   1.000
_cell.angle_alpha   90.00
_cell.angle_beta   90.00
_cell.angle_gamma   90.00
#
_symmetry.space_group_name_H-M   'P 1'
#
loop_
_entity.id
_entity.type
_entity.pdbx_description
1 polymer ?
#
loop_
_entity_poly.entity_id
_entity_poly.type
_entity_poly.pdbx_seq_one_letter_code
_entity_poly.pdbx_strand_id
1 'polypeptide(L)'
;MADDPRATMGELAATIYGHPGRDLLQIGITGTSGKTTTAYLVEGGLKTVRSTGLIGTVEMRIGDERIKSERTTPEATDLQALFAVMRERGTEAVAMEVSSHALVLGRVDGCVFDIAVFTNLSPEHMEFHSGMEDYFQAKAQLFTPERSRLGVVNADDEYGRRLAKEAGVPVVTFSAEGHPDADWRAEDVEVGPMDSTFTVIGPKGERISARAPLPGTFNVANTLSAIVALAAAGLDPQAAADGVAAVPGVPGRLERVDAGQPYLAVVDYAHKTDAVESVLRALRKVTEGRVHVVLGCGGDRDKTKRVPMGAAAARLADTAVLTSDNPRSEDPSRSSPPCSTAPPPCPPTSGARCRSSRTGPPRSPPPSTGRGPATRCWSPARAMSRDRTSPGWCVPSTTVRCSGKPSRKPRDELVIALSLAEIAEVVGGQTHDIPDPSVQVTGPVVRDSREAGPGSLFAAFVGERVDGHDYAAQVVGAGAVAVLASRPVGVPAIVVDDVQAALGALARHVVARLGTTLVALTGSAGKTSTKDLIAQVLRRKAPTVFTPARSTTRSGCRSPRSPPPRRPGSSCWRWERAESAISATSPV
;
A
#
# COMPACT_ATOMS: atom_id res chain seq x y z
N MET A 1 -24.87 -24.17 2.35
CA MET A 1 -23.70 -23.61 3.06
C MET A 1 -22.46 -24.13 2.35
N ALA A 2 -21.39 -23.36 2.26
CA ALA A 2 -20.13 -23.79 1.66
C ALA A 2 -19.11 -24.04 2.76
N ASP A 3 -18.35 -25.12 2.67
CA ASP A 3 -17.36 -25.50 3.69
C ASP A 3 -16.18 -24.52 3.74
N ASP A 4 -15.78 -23.99 2.57
CA ASP A 4 -14.86 -22.86 2.45
C ASP A 4 -15.49 -21.73 1.61
N PRO A 5 -16.11 -20.73 2.27
CA PRO A 5 -16.67 -19.57 1.59
C PRO A 5 -15.63 -18.73 0.82
N ARG A 6 -14.34 -18.76 1.21
CA ARG A 6 -13.30 -17.95 0.56
C ARG A 6 -12.92 -18.56 -0.79
N ALA A 7 -12.64 -19.86 -0.83
CA ALA A 7 -12.29 -20.57 -2.05
C ALA A 7 -13.40 -20.55 -3.12
N THR A 8 -14.66 -20.40 -2.70
CA THR A 8 -15.82 -20.31 -3.61
C THR A 8 -16.16 -18.89 -4.04
N MET A 9 -15.61 -17.87 -3.37
CA MET A 9 -16.03 -16.48 -3.55
C MET A 9 -15.66 -15.92 -4.92
N GLY A 10 -14.48 -16.23 -5.45
CA GLY A 10 -14.02 -15.66 -6.71
C GLY A 10 -14.80 -16.17 -7.92
N GLU A 11 -15.04 -17.48 -8.01
CA GLU A 11 -15.84 -18.05 -9.09
C GLU A 11 -17.31 -17.60 -9.02
N LEU A 12 -17.86 -17.50 -7.81
CA LEU A 12 -19.19 -16.94 -7.61
C LEU A 12 -19.26 -15.47 -8.06
N ALA A 13 -18.27 -14.66 -7.71
CA ALA A 13 -18.20 -13.28 -8.15
C ALA A 13 -18.06 -13.17 -9.67
N ALA A 14 -17.18 -13.96 -10.28
CA ALA A 14 -17.03 -14.03 -11.73
C ALA A 14 -18.36 -14.38 -12.40
N THR A 15 -19.06 -15.40 -11.91
CA THR A 15 -20.39 -15.81 -12.42
C THR A 15 -21.43 -14.68 -12.30
N ILE A 16 -21.51 -14.01 -11.14
CA ILE A 16 -22.45 -12.91 -10.89
C ILE A 16 -22.24 -11.76 -11.89
N TYR A 17 -20.99 -11.44 -12.19
CA TYR A 17 -20.63 -10.37 -13.12
C TYR A 17 -20.58 -10.82 -14.60
N GLY A 18 -20.84 -12.10 -14.86
CA GLY A 18 -20.84 -12.68 -16.21
C GLY A 18 -19.43 -12.83 -16.78
N HIS A 19 -18.51 -13.38 -16.01
CA HIS A 19 -17.09 -13.62 -16.31
C HIS A 19 -16.40 -12.45 -17.02
N PRO A 20 -16.42 -11.24 -16.44
CA PRO A 20 -16.02 -10.00 -17.13
C PRO A 20 -14.55 -9.99 -17.55
N GLY A 21 -13.69 -10.77 -16.91
CA GLY A 21 -12.28 -10.91 -17.32
C GLY A 21 -12.12 -11.52 -18.72
N ARG A 22 -13.06 -12.37 -19.19
CA ARG A 22 -12.95 -13.04 -20.51
C ARG A 22 -12.96 -12.06 -21.69
N ASP A 23 -13.47 -10.86 -21.49
CA ASP A 23 -13.54 -9.79 -22.49
C ASP A 23 -12.30 -8.87 -22.47
N LEU A 24 -11.37 -9.11 -21.54
CA LEU A 24 -10.16 -8.31 -21.34
C LEU A 24 -8.93 -9.15 -21.66
N LEU A 25 -7.96 -8.54 -22.36
CA LEU A 25 -6.59 -9.04 -22.33
C LEU A 25 -6.03 -8.83 -20.92
N GLN A 26 -5.78 -9.92 -20.18
CA GLN A 26 -5.34 -9.88 -18.79
C GLN A 26 -3.85 -10.22 -18.67
N ILE A 27 -3.04 -9.27 -18.21
CA ILE A 27 -1.61 -9.49 -17.92
C ILE A 27 -1.37 -9.37 -16.41
N GLY A 28 -1.01 -10.49 -15.77
CA GLY A 28 -0.77 -10.59 -14.34
C GLY A 28 0.71 -10.62 -14.00
N ILE A 29 1.19 -9.73 -13.14
CA ILE A 29 2.62 -9.62 -12.78
C ILE A 29 2.84 -10.01 -11.32
N THR A 30 3.69 -11.02 -11.09
CA THR A 30 4.14 -11.45 -9.77
C THR A 30 5.66 -11.41 -9.62
N GLY A 31 6.11 -11.50 -8.38
CA GLY A 31 7.52 -11.44 -7.98
C GLY A 31 7.70 -10.69 -6.65
N THR A 32 8.92 -10.66 -6.13
CA THR A 32 9.26 -9.86 -4.94
C THR A 32 9.31 -8.37 -5.34
N SER A 33 10.18 -8.02 -6.28
CA SER A 33 10.39 -6.64 -6.73
C SER A 33 9.99 -6.44 -8.20
N GLY A 34 9.68 -5.21 -8.60
CA GLY A 34 9.41 -4.86 -10.00
C GLY A 34 7.94 -4.95 -10.44
N LYS A 35 7.04 -5.58 -9.67
CA LYS A 35 5.61 -5.73 -10.01
C LYS A 35 4.95 -4.42 -10.47
N THR A 36 5.01 -3.39 -9.63
CA THR A 36 4.43 -2.07 -9.94
C THR A 36 5.07 -1.49 -11.20
N THR A 37 6.39 -1.49 -11.30
CA THR A 37 7.09 -0.92 -12.45
C THR A 37 6.69 -1.63 -13.74
N THR A 38 6.79 -2.96 -13.78
CA THR A 38 6.39 -3.75 -14.94
C THR A 38 4.92 -3.56 -15.29
N ALA A 39 4.01 -3.49 -14.32
CA ALA A 39 2.59 -3.23 -14.59
C ALA A 39 2.35 -1.88 -15.30
N TYR A 40 3.06 -0.83 -14.88
CA TYR A 40 2.99 0.48 -15.54
C TYR A 40 3.62 0.47 -16.94
N LEU A 41 4.74 -0.23 -17.12
CA LEU A 41 5.40 -0.35 -18.43
C LEU A 41 4.52 -1.13 -19.41
N VAL A 42 3.93 -2.25 -18.97
CA VAL A 42 2.96 -3.02 -19.76
C VAL A 42 1.74 -2.17 -20.11
N GLU A 43 1.17 -1.44 -19.14
CA GLU A 43 0.03 -0.55 -19.41
C GLU A 43 0.39 0.56 -20.42
N GLY A 44 1.58 1.16 -20.29
CA GLY A 44 2.08 2.16 -21.23
C GLY A 44 2.23 1.62 -22.65
N GLY A 45 2.77 0.42 -22.80
CA GLY A 45 2.85 -0.26 -24.09
C GLY A 45 1.47 -0.54 -24.68
N LEU A 46 0.54 -1.07 -23.89
CA LEU A 46 -0.84 -1.35 -24.33
C LEU A 46 -1.62 -0.10 -24.74
N LYS A 47 -1.43 1.03 -24.04
CA LYS A 47 -2.13 2.30 -24.30
C LYS A 47 -1.96 2.83 -25.72
N THR A 48 -0.89 2.44 -26.39
CA THR A 48 -0.62 2.85 -27.78
C THR A 48 -1.63 2.26 -28.77
N VAL A 49 -2.26 1.13 -28.42
CA VAL A 49 -3.11 0.34 -29.33
C VAL A 49 -4.46 -0.05 -28.74
N ARG A 50 -4.65 0.08 -27.43
CA ARG A 50 -5.84 -0.38 -26.70
C ARG A 50 -6.26 0.59 -25.61
N SER A 51 -7.53 0.53 -25.24
CA SER A 51 -8.00 1.10 -23.98
C SER A 51 -7.59 0.20 -22.80
N THR A 52 -7.01 0.80 -21.76
CA THR A 52 -6.34 0.04 -20.69
C THR A 52 -6.91 0.27 -19.30
N GLY A 53 -6.75 -0.76 -18.47
CA GLY A 53 -6.84 -0.71 -17.03
C GLY A 53 -5.50 -0.99 -16.36
N LEU A 54 -5.32 -0.48 -15.15
CA LEU A 54 -4.18 -0.78 -14.29
C LEU A 54 -4.69 -1.13 -12.91
N ILE A 55 -4.19 -2.21 -12.30
CA ILE A 55 -4.54 -2.60 -10.93
C ILE A 55 -3.26 -2.86 -10.16
N GLY A 56 -2.96 -2.03 -9.16
CA GLY A 56 -1.73 -2.21 -8.40
C GLY A 56 -1.68 -1.47 -7.07
N THR A 57 -0.47 -1.45 -6.51
CA THR A 57 -0.17 -0.91 -5.18
C THR A 57 -0.33 0.60 -5.12
N VAL A 58 0.11 1.30 -6.17
CA VAL A 58 0.13 2.77 -6.20
C VAL A 58 -1.28 3.32 -6.43
N GLU A 59 -1.96 2.80 -7.44
CA GLU A 59 -3.32 3.19 -7.80
C GLU A 59 -3.96 2.08 -8.64
N MET A 60 -5.28 2.16 -8.76
CA MET A 60 -6.03 1.46 -9.79
C MET A 60 -6.51 2.49 -10.81
N ARG A 61 -6.62 2.11 -12.09
CA ARG A 61 -7.00 3.00 -13.17
C ARG A 61 -7.91 2.30 -14.17
N ILE A 62 -8.89 3.03 -14.69
CA ILE A 62 -9.69 2.63 -15.86
C ILE A 62 -9.62 3.80 -16.86
N GLY A 63 -8.89 3.61 -17.96
CA GLY A 63 -8.49 4.73 -18.81
C GLY A 63 -7.68 5.75 -18.01
N ASP A 64 -8.15 7.00 -17.94
CA ASP A 64 -7.51 8.06 -17.14
C ASP A 64 -8.08 8.22 -15.72
N GLU A 65 -9.20 7.54 -15.41
CA GLU A 65 -9.83 7.67 -14.09
C GLU A 65 -9.04 6.88 -13.04
N ARG A 66 -8.54 7.60 -12.04
CA ARG A 66 -7.81 7.02 -10.90
C ARG A 66 -8.78 6.62 -9.79
N ILE A 67 -8.61 5.39 -9.33
CA ILE A 67 -9.35 4.79 -8.23
C ILE A 67 -8.34 4.48 -7.13
N LYS A 68 -8.66 4.89 -5.90
CA LYS A 68 -7.79 4.66 -4.76
C LYS A 68 -7.58 3.17 -4.51
N SER A 69 -6.32 2.74 -4.41
CA SER A 69 -5.95 1.38 -4.05
C SER A 69 -5.91 1.20 -2.52
N GLU A 70 -6.53 0.13 -2.00
CA GLU A 70 -6.38 -0.29 -0.60
C GLU A 70 -5.38 -1.43 -0.42
N ARG A 71 -5.16 -2.22 -1.47
CA ARG A 71 -4.32 -3.42 -1.49
C ARG A 71 -3.69 -3.54 -2.87
N THR A 72 -2.48 -4.10 -2.94
CA THR A 72 -1.81 -4.41 -4.21
C THR A 72 -2.70 -5.22 -5.15
N THR A 73 -3.44 -6.19 -4.61
CA THR A 73 -4.46 -6.96 -5.34
C THR A 73 -5.77 -6.92 -4.54
N PRO A 74 -6.89 -6.43 -5.12
CA PRO A 74 -8.19 -6.37 -4.44
C PRO A 74 -8.73 -7.74 -4.04
N GLU A 75 -9.74 -7.79 -3.15
CA GLU A 75 -10.47 -9.04 -2.88
C GLU A 75 -11.25 -9.48 -4.13
N ALA A 76 -11.50 -10.79 -4.29
CA ALA A 76 -12.05 -11.36 -5.54
C ALA A 76 -13.38 -10.72 -5.97
N THR A 77 -14.24 -10.37 -5.02
CA THR A 77 -15.51 -9.70 -5.30
C THR A 77 -15.34 -8.31 -5.88
N ASP A 78 -14.33 -7.57 -5.41
CA ASP A 78 -14.06 -6.20 -5.85
C ASP A 78 -13.31 -6.23 -7.18
N LEU A 79 -12.39 -7.19 -7.35
CA LEU A 79 -11.67 -7.42 -8.59
C LEU A 79 -12.62 -7.74 -9.76
N GLN A 80 -13.50 -8.74 -9.58
CA GLN A 80 -14.46 -9.11 -10.62
C GLN A 80 -15.44 -7.96 -10.94
N ALA A 81 -15.84 -7.20 -9.93
CA ALA A 81 -16.69 -6.03 -10.14
C ALA A 81 -15.96 -4.90 -10.88
N LEU A 82 -14.66 -4.72 -10.61
CA LEU A 82 -13.82 -3.76 -11.32
C LEU A 82 -13.67 -4.16 -12.80
N PHE A 83 -13.45 -5.44 -13.11
CA PHE A 83 -13.47 -5.95 -14.48
C PHE A 83 -14.82 -5.73 -15.16
N ALA A 84 -15.94 -5.90 -14.45
CA ALA A 84 -17.26 -5.61 -15.01
C ALA A 84 -17.41 -4.14 -15.40
N VAL A 85 -16.92 -3.21 -14.56
CA VAL A 85 -16.91 -1.78 -14.88
C VAL A 85 -15.97 -1.46 -16.04
N MET A 86 -14.80 -2.10 -16.11
CA MET A 86 -13.87 -1.98 -17.25
C MET A 86 -14.56 -2.40 -18.56
N ARG A 87 -15.24 -3.56 -18.57
CA ARG A 87 -16.02 -4.03 -19.71
C ARG A 87 -17.12 -3.06 -20.11
N GLU A 88 -17.91 -2.57 -19.15
CA GLU A 88 -18.98 -1.59 -19.43
C GLU A 88 -18.46 -0.28 -20.05
N ARG A 89 -17.22 0.08 -19.74
CA ARG A 89 -16.53 1.26 -20.27
C ARG A 89 -15.73 0.98 -21.53
N GLY A 90 -15.80 -0.24 -22.07
CA GLY A 90 -15.08 -0.64 -23.27
C GLY A 90 -13.57 -0.70 -23.12
N THR A 91 -13.06 -0.91 -21.89
CA THR A 91 -11.64 -1.24 -21.67
C THR A 91 -11.33 -2.60 -22.32
N GLU A 92 -10.19 -2.72 -22.98
CA GLU A 92 -9.83 -3.92 -23.77
C GLU A 92 -8.68 -4.73 -23.14
N ALA A 93 -7.86 -4.11 -22.30
CA ALA A 93 -6.73 -4.78 -21.66
C ALA A 93 -6.49 -4.28 -20.23
N VAL A 94 -5.93 -5.13 -19.38
CA VAL A 94 -5.59 -4.79 -18.00
C VAL A 94 -4.22 -5.36 -17.61
N ALA A 95 -3.36 -4.49 -17.09
CA ALA A 95 -2.13 -4.89 -16.40
C ALA A 95 -2.38 -4.90 -14.89
N MET A 96 -2.06 -6.01 -14.21
CA MET A 96 -2.37 -6.18 -12.80
C MET A 96 -1.20 -6.74 -11.99
N GLU A 97 -0.92 -6.13 -10.83
CA GLU A 97 -0.05 -6.72 -9.81
C GLU A 97 -0.75 -7.88 -9.08
N VAL A 98 -0.12 -9.05 -9.09
CA VAL A 98 -0.59 -10.27 -8.41
C VAL A 98 0.37 -10.60 -7.27
N SER A 99 -0.02 -10.29 -6.03
CA SER A 99 0.78 -10.60 -4.84
C SER A 99 0.69 -12.08 -4.44
N SER A 100 1.70 -12.61 -3.73
CA SER A 100 1.62 -13.99 -3.18
C SER A 100 0.45 -14.16 -2.22
N HIS A 101 0.15 -13.13 -1.43
CA HIS A 101 -1.01 -13.10 -0.55
C HIS A 101 -2.32 -13.22 -1.35
N ALA A 102 -2.40 -12.62 -2.54
CA ALA A 102 -3.59 -12.71 -3.37
C ALA A 102 -3.82 -14.12 -3.91
N LEU A 103 -2.74 -14.83 -4.25
CA LEU A 103 -2.79 -16.21 -4.72
C LEU A 103 -3.23 -17.14 -3.57
N VAL A 104 -2.58 -17.05 -2.41
CA VAL A 104 -2.91 -17.89 -1.24
C VAL A 104 -4.32 -17.62 -0.70
N LEU A 105 -4.78 -16.36 -0.72
CA LEU A 105 -6.08 -15.97 -0.16
C LEU A 105 -7.24 -16.06 -1.17
N GLY A 106 -7.01 -16.61 -2.36
CA GLY A 106 -8.03 -16.80 -3.40
C GLY A 106 -8.58 -15.49 -4.00
N ARG A 107 -7.81 -14.40 -3.95
CA ARG A 107 -8.27 -13.07 -4.41
C ARG A 107 -8.39 -12.95 -5.91
N VAL A 108 -7.63 -13.76 -6.64
CA VAL A 108 -7.65 -13.80 -8.12
C VAL A 108 -8.44 -15.01 -8.63
N ASP A 109 -9.24 -15.64 -7.77
CA ASP A 109 -10.15 -16.74 -8.15
C ASP A 109 -11.18 -16.23 -9.16
N GLY A 110 -11.44 -17.05 -10.19
CA GLY A 110 -12.24 -16.67 -11.35
C GLY A 110 -11.51 -15.79 -12.38
N CYS A 111 -10.20 -15.55 -12.23
CA CYS A 111 -9.36 -14.91 -13.25
C CYS A 111 -8.51 -15.97 -13.96
N VAL A 112 -8.44 -15.89 -15.29
CA VAL A 112 -7.48 -16.62 -16.12
C VAL A 112 -6.74 -15.58 -16.95
N PHE A 113 -5.47 -15.37 -16.64
CA PHE A 113 -4.61 -14.39 -17.30
C PHE A 113 -4.19 -14.92 -18.68
N ASP A 114 -4.13 -14.04 -19.66
CA ASP A 114 -3.53 -14.38 -20.95
C ASP A 114 -2.02 -14.56 -20.78
N ILE A 115 -1.40 -13.62 -20.06
CA ILE A 115 0.03 -13.64 -19.78
C ILE A 115 0.27 -13.48 -18.28
N ALA A 116 1.04 -14.40 -17.69
CA ALA A 116 1.59 -14.28 -16.34
C ALA A 116 3.07 -13.91 -16.41
N VAL A 117 3.50 -12.87 -15.70
CA VAL A 117 4.89 -12.40 -15.68
C VAL A 117 5.51 -12.67 -14.31
N PHE A 118 6.68 -13.31 -14.28
CA PHE A 118 7.50 -13.50 -13.08
C PHE A 118 8.77 -12.66 -13.16
N THR A 119 8.94 -11.72 -12.22
CA THR A 119 10.08 -10.80 -12.23
C THR A 119 11.31 -11.35 -11.49
N ASN A 120 11.16 -11.78 -10.24
CA ASN A 120 12.23 -12.30 -9.36
C ASN A 120 11.64 -12.82 -8.05
N LEU A 121 12.44 -13.56 -7.28
CA LEU A 121 12.12 -13.94 -5.91
C LEU A 121 13.32 -13.79 -4.97
N SER A 122 13.13 -12.98 -3.93
CA SER A 122 14.05 -12.87 -2.79
C SER A 122 13.27 -12.83 -1.46
N PRO A 123 13.91 -13.10 -0.31
CA PRO A 123 13.25 -13.19 0.98
C PRO A 123 12.36 -11.99 1.32
N GLU A 124 11.06 -12.24 1.41
CA GLU A 124 10.04 -11.23 1.69
C GLU A 124 8.77 -11.90 2.21
N HIS A 125 7.99 -11.23 3.08
CA HIS A 125 6.72 -11.74 3.61
C HIS A 125 6.85 -13.02 4.44
N MET A 126 8.00 -13.22 5.11
CA MET A 126 8.26 -14.37 5.99
C MET A 126 7.39 -14.35 7.26
N GLU A 127 6.72 -13.23 7.55
CA GLU A 127 5.67 -13.16 8.57
C GLU A 127 4.36 -13.85 8.15
N PHE A 128 4.18 -14.12 6.86
CA PHE A 128 3.00 -14.77 6.27
C PHE A 128 3.34 -16.15 5.71
N HIS A 129 4.50 -16.28 5.06
CA HIS A 129 4.99 -17.53 4.49
C HIS A 129 5.90 -18.28 5.46
N SER A 130 5.74 -19.60 5.54
CA SER A 130 6.54 -20.44 6.45
C SER A 130 8.03 -20.55 6.05
N GLY A 131 8.36 -20.14 4.82
CA GLY A 131 9.73 -20.07 4.32
C GLY A 131 9.77 -19.73 2.83
N MET A 132 10.97 -19.77 2.25
CA MET A 132 11.17 -19.46 0.84
C MET A 132 10.47 -20.43 -0.11
N GLU A 133 10.38 -21.72 0.24
CA GLU A 133 9.69 -22.71 -0.58
C GLU A 133 8.18 -22.40 -0.65
N ASP A 134 7.55 -22.17 0.49
CA ASP A 134 6.13 -21.78 0.56
C ASP A 134 5.86 -20.47 -0.22
N TYR A 135 6.76 -19.49 -0.11
CA TYR A 135 6.65 -18.24 -0.85
C TYR A 135 6.80 -18.43 -2.37
N PHE A 136 7.72 -19.30 -2.81
CA PHE A 136 7.88 -19.68 -4.21
C PHE A 136 6.63 -20.38 -4.73
N GLN A 137 6.16 -21.42 -4.04
CA GLN A 137 4.97 -22.18 -4.43
C GLN A 137 3.73 -21.29 -4.50
N ALA A 138 3.59 -20.33 -3.57
CA ALA A 138 2.52 -19.34 -3.62
C ALA A 138 2.51 -18.53 -4.92
N LYS A 139 3.67 -18.14 -5.46
CA LYS A 139 3.75 -17.41 -6.74
C LYS A 139 3.64 -18.35 -7.95
N ALA A 140 4.16 -19.57 -7.85
CA ALA A 140 4.09 -20.58 -8.91
C ALA A 140 2.63 -20.94 -9.25
N GLN A 141 1.69 -20.78 -8.31
CA GLN A 141 0.25 -20.90 -8.56
C GLN A 141 -0.26 -20.03 -9.72
N LEU A 142 0.39 -18.91 -10.04
CA LEU A 142 -0.02 -18.08 -11.18
C LEU A 142 0.29 -18.74 -12.55
N PHE A 143 1.20 -19.72 -12.58
CA PHE A 143 1.73 -20.37 -13.77
C PHE A 143 1.13 -21.77 -13.97
N THR A 144 -0.15 -21.92 -13.66
CA THR A 144 -0.93 -23.14 -13.92
C THR A 144 -2.03 -22.87 -14.94
N PRO A 145 -2.53 -23.89 -15.66
CA PRO A 145 -3.59 -23.73 -16.67
C PRO A 145 -4.88 -23.10 -16.13
N GLU A 146 -5.16 -23.24 -14.84
CA GLU A 146 -6.31 -22.65 -14.17
C GLU A 146 -6.15 -21.14 -13.96
N ARG A 147 -4.92 -20.63 -14.04
CA ARG A 147 -4.61 -19.22 -13.74
C ARG A 147 -4.04 -18.47 -14.92
N SER A 148 -3.32 -19.10 -15.83
CA SER A 148 -2.77 -18.41 -16.99
C SER A 148 -2.71 -19.28 -18.24
N ARG A 149 -2.58 -18.63 -19.40
CA ARG A 149 -2.40 -19.30 -20.70
C ARG A 149 -0.93 -19.41 -21.09
N LEU A 150 -0.11 -18.43 -20.73
CA LEU A 150 1.33 -18.37 -21.02
C LEU A 150 2.07 -17.65 -19.90
N GLY A 151 3.28 -18.13 -19.57
CA GLY A 151 4.20 -17.50 -18.63
C GLY A 151 5.33 -16.74 -19.32
N VAL A 152 5.71 -15.58 -18.78
CA VAL A 152 6.93 -14.82 -19.13
C VAL A 152 7.81 -14.76 -17.89
N VAL A 153 8.98 -15.38 -17.94
CA VAL A 153 9.78 -15.68 -16.74
C VAL A 153 11.21 -15.15 -16.87
N ASN A 154 11.69 -14.46 -15.84
CA ASN A 154 13.06 -13.99 -15.76
C ASN A 154 14.05 -15.15 -15.57
N ALA A 155 14.93 -15.39 -16.55
CA ALA A 155 15.95 -16.42 -16.49
C ALA A 155 17.21 -16.00 -15.71
N ASP A 156 17.37 -14.71 -15.40
CA ASP A 156 18.47 -14.22 -14.55
C ASP A 156 18.30 -14.68 -13.08
N ASP A 157 17.05 -14.88 -12.67
CA ASP A 157 16.67 -15.31 -11.32
C ASP A 157 16.69 -16.83 -11.16
N GLU A 158 17.23 -17.34 -10.05
CA GLU A 158 17.30 -18.78 -9.77
C GLU A 158 15.91 -19.44 -9.69
N TYR A 159 14.96 -18.79 -9.00
CA TYR A 159 13.59 -19.27 -8.92
C TYR A 159 12.86 -19.10 -10.24
N GLY A 160 13.23 -18.11 -11.05
CA GLY A 160 12.75 -17.98 -12.43
C GLY A 160 13.17 -19.16 -13.31
N ARG A 161 14.45 -19.55 -13.28
CA ARG A 161 14.93 -20.76 -13.99
C ARG A 161 14.25 -22.03 -13.51
N ARG A 162 13.95 -22.13 -12.22
CA ARG A 162 13.18 -23.25 -11.65
C ARG A 162 11.72 -23.22 -12.14
N LEU A 163 11.06 -22.07 -12.05
CA LEU A 163 9.68 -21.88 -12.48
C LEU A 163 9.48 -22.21 -13.95
N ALA A 164 10.43 -21.85 -14.82
CA ALA A 164 10.38 -22.20 -16.25
C ALA A 164 10.33 -23.72 -16.52
N LYS A 165 10.81 -24.55 -15.57
CA LYS A 165 10.77 -26.02 -15.66
C LYS A 165 9.54 -26.62 -15.00
N GLU A 166 9.01 -25.97 -13.97
CA GLU A 166 7.91 -26.48 -13.14
C GLU A 166 6.53 -25.93 -13.55
N ALA A 167 6.47 -24.89 -14.37
CA ALA A 167 5.22 -24.28 -14.82
C ALA A 167 4.32 -25.29 -15.56
N GLY A 168 3.02 -25.24 -15.27
CA GLY A 168 2.01 -26.06 -15.94
C GLY A 168 1.54 -25.48 -17.28
N VAL A 169 2.11 -24.36 -17.72
CA VAL A 169 1.75 -23.62 -18.94
C VAL A 169 2.99 -23.40 -19.80
N PRO A 170 2.86 -23.14 -21.12
CA PRO A 170 3.98 -22.72 -21.93
C PRO A 170 4.67 -21.47 -21.35
N VAL A 171 6.00 -21.47 -21.32
CA VAL A 171 6.81 -20.37 -20.79
C VAL A 171 7.72 -19.81 -21.87
N VAL A 172 7.80 -18.49 -21.92
CA VAL A 172 8.81 -17.71 -22.64
C VAL A 172 9.75 -17.09 -21.60
N THR A 173 11.05 -17.24 -21.79
CA THR A 173 12.06 -16.74 -20.88
C THR A 173 12.68 -15.45 -21.37
N PHE A 174 13.16 -14.62 -20.45
CA PHE A 174 13.94 -13.42 -20.79
C PHE A 174 15.16 -13.26 -19.88
N SER A 175 16.21 -12.62 -20.40
CA SER A 175 17.42 -12.29 -19.65
C SER A 175 17.90 -10.87 -19.94
N ALA A 176 17.96 -10.03 -18.92
CA ALA A 176 18.56 -8.70 -19.03
C ALA A 176 20.09 -8.75 -18.92
N GLU A 177 20.64 -9.84 -18.38
CA GLU A 177 22.09 -10.09 -18.33
C GLU A 177 22.65 -10.64 -19.66
N GLY A 178 21.79 -10.95 -20.63
CA GLY A 178 22.21 -11.40 -21.95
C GLY A 178 22.47 -12.91 -22.04
N HIS A 179 21.94 -13.73 -21.13
CA HIS A 179 22.16 -15.17 -21.14
C HIS A 179 21.63 -15.80 -22.44
N PRO A 180 22.46 -16.58 -23.16
CA PRO A 180 22.11 -17.12 -24.48
C PRO A 180 21.01 -18.19 -24.43
N ASP A 181 20.78 -18.78 -23.26
CA ASP A 181 19.75 -19.80 -23.03
C ASP A 181 18.34 -19.20 -22.84
N ALA A 182 18.21 -17.88 -22.76
CA ALA A 182 16.92 -17.20 -22.68
C ALA A 182 16.35 -16.91 -24.08
N ASP A 183 15.03 -17.08 -24.25
CA ASP A 183 14.35 -16.85 -25.54
C ASP A 183 14.47 -15.39 -26.00
N TRP A 184 14.40 -14.47 -25.04
CA TRP A 184 14.59 -13.04 -25.25
C TRP A 184 15.75 -12.53 -24.41
N ARG A 185 16.60 -11.67 -24.97
CA ARG A 185 17.74 -11.15 -24.21
C ARG A 185 18.06 -9.69 -24.53
N ALA A 186 18.65 -9.00 -23.57
CA ALA A 186 19.23 -7.68 -23.78
C ALA A 186 20.69 -7.78 -24.22
N GLU A 187 21.06 -7.04 -25.25
CA GLU A 187 22.42 -6.79 -25.71
C GLU A 187 22.69 -5.28 -25.69
N ASP A 188 23.97 -4.87 -25.80
CA ASP A 188 24.37 -3.46 -25.95
C ASP A 188 23.78 -2.52 -24.88
N VAL A 189 23.76 -2.97 -23.61
CA VAL A 189 23.14 -2.23 -22.51
C VAL A 189 23.99 -1.03 -22.11
N GLU A 190 23.47 0.17 -22.36
CA GLU A 190 24.04 1.44 -21.93
C GLU A 190 23.18 2.05 -20.83
N VAL A 191 23.75 2.15 -19.63
CA VAL A 191 23.04 2.65 -18.44
C VAL A 191 23.27 4.16 -18.32
N GLY A 192 22.21 4.93 -18.55
CA GLY A 192 22.20 6.37 -18.35
C GLY A 192 21.69 6.79 -16.97
N PRO A 193 21.86 8.07 -16.60
CA PRO A 193 21.37 8.61 -15.32
C PRO A 193 19.85 8.61 -15.15
N MET A 194 19.10 8.62 -16.26
CA MET A 194 17.64 8.74 -16.25
C MET A 194 16.93 7.61 -16.96
N ASP A 195 17.57 7.05 -17.98
CA ASP A 195 17.08 5.96 -18.78
C ASP A 195 18.23 4.98 -19.07
N SER A 196 17.92 3.87 -19.72
CA SER A 196 18.95 2.96 -20.23
C SER A 196 18.53 2.53 -21.62
N THR A 197 19.47 2.47 -22.56
CA THR A 197 19.23 1.99 -23.92
C THR A 197 19.84 0.60 -24.09
N PHE A 198 19.19 -0.25 -24.88
CA PHE A 198 19.63 -1.62 -25.11
C PHE A 198 18.97 -2.18 -26.38
N THR A 199 19.57 -3.22 -26.94
CA THR A 199 18.99 -3.98 -28.05
C THR A 199 18.30 -5.22 -27.47
N VAL A 200 17.01 -5.39 -27.75
CA VAL A 200 16.29 -6.63 -27.44
C VAL A 200 16.46 -7.61 -28.60
N ILE A 201 16.93 -8.81 -28.27
CA ILE A 201 17.06 -9.91 -29.23
C ILE A 201 15.92 -10.89 -29.02
N GLY A 202 15.14 -11.12 -30.07
CA GLY A 202 14.04 -12.07 -30.07
C GLY A 202 14.45 -13.49 -30.50
N PRO A 203 13.58 -14.48 -30.27
CA PRO A 203 13.86 -15.89 -30.55
C PRO A 203 14.00 -16.20 -32.05
N LYS A 204 13.51 -15.33 -32.95
CA LYS A 204 13.69 -15.48 -34.40
C LYS A 204 14.88 -14.67 -34.93
N GLY A 205 15.70 -14.11 -34.03
CA GLY A 205 16.81 -13.24 -34.36
C GLY A 205 16.41 -11.80 -34.62
N GLU A 206 15.19 -11.39 -34.25
CA GLU A 206 14.78 -9.98 -34.31
C GLU A 206 15.71 -9.13 -33.45
N ARG A 207 16.04 -7.92 -33.91
CA ARG A 207 16.79 -6.91 -33.15
C ARG A 207 15.92 -5.67 -33.00
N ILE A 208 15.53 -5.36 -31.78
CA ILE A 208 14.59 -4.29 -31.44
C ILE A 208 15.31 -3.26 -30.60
N SER A 209 15.24 -1.99 -30.99
CA SER A 209 15.81 -0.92 -30.18
C SER A 209 14.86 -0.61 -29.02
N ALA A 210 15.37 -0.63 -27.80
CA ALA A 210 14.57 -0.39 -26.59
C ALA A 210 15.21 0.65 -25.68
N ARG A 211 14.35 1.36 -24.95
CA ARG A 211 14.74 2.29 -23.89
C ARG A 211 13.94 1.97 -22.62
N ALA A 212 14.65 1.75 -21.52
CA ALA A 212 14.07 1.73 -20.19
C ALA A 212 13.87 3.18 -19.73
N PRO A 213 12.64 3.66 -19.50
CA PRO A 213 12.38 5.06 -19.14
C PRO A 213 12.65 5.39 -17.67
N LEU A 214 13.31 4.47 -16.95
CA LEU A 214 13.61 4.58 -15.53
C LEU A 214 15.07 4.19 -15.28
N PRO A 215 15.75 4.85 -14.32
CA PRO A 215 17.15 4.58 -14.09
C PRO A 215 17.40 3.23 -13.41
N GLY A 216 18.60 2.69 -13.62
CA GLY A 216 19.09 1.48 -12.94
C GLY A 216 18.95 0.19 -13.74
N THR A 217 19.94 -0.70 -13.56
CA THR A 217 20.05 -1.96 -14.33
C THR A 217 18.86 -2.89 -14.13
N PHE A 218 18.25 -2.91 -12.95
CA PHE A 218 17.05 -3.71 -12.71
C PHE A 218 15.82 -3.21 -13.50
N ASN A 219 15.81 -1.95 -13.93
CA ASN A 219 14.76 -1.45 -14.81
C ASN A 219 14.96 -1.86 -16.27
N VAL A 220 16.17 -2.27 -16.69
CA VAL A 220 16.35 -2.98 -17.97
C VAL A 220 15.58 -4.31 -17.92
N ALA A 221 15.70 -5.06 -16.83
CA ALA A 221 14.94 -6.30 -16.64
C ALA A 221 13.41 -6.07 -16.60
N ASN A 222 12.95 -5.06 -15.85
CA ASN A 222 11.51 -4.72 -15.84
C ASN A 222 11.01 -4.30 -17.23
N THR A 223 11.80 -3.53 -17.97
CA THR A 223 11.45 -3.06 -19.33
C THR A 223 11.43 -4.22 -20.31
N LEU A 224 12.45 -5.09 -20.31
CA LEU A 224 12.49 -6.28 -21.13
C LEU A 224 11.30 -7.21 -20.81
N SER A 225 10.98 -7.42 -19.53
CA SER A 225 9.81 -8.23 -19.13
C SER A 225 8.49 -7.68 -19.69
N ALA A 226 8.34 -6.35 -19.74
CA ALA A 226 7.16 -5.70 -20.30
C ALA A 226 7.08 -5.87 -21.82
N ILE A 227 8.20 -5.64 -22.53
CA ILE A 227 8.27 -5.83 -23.99
C ILE A 227 7.93 -7.27 -24.36
N VAL A 228 8.51 -8.25 -23.67
CA VAL A 228 8.26 -9.68 -23.93
C VAL A 228 6.82 -10.06 -23.62
N ALA A 229 6.23 -9.55 -22.53
CA ALA A 229 4.82 -9.79 -22.22
C ALA A 229 3.88 -9.23 -23.29
N LEU A 230 4.18 -8.04 -23.82
CA LEU A 230 3.40 -7.40 -24.89
C LEU A 230 3.56 -8.14 -26.23
N ALA A 231 4.78 -8.55 -26.58
CA ALA A 231 5.05 -9.35 -27.76
C ALA A 231 4.34 -10.72 -27.69
N ALA A 232 4.36 -11.36 -26.51
CA ALA A 232 3.63 -12.61 -26.27
C ALA A 232 2.11 -12.44 -26.32
N ALA A 233 1.59 -11.25 -25.99
CA ALA A 233 0.20 -10.87 -26.18
C ALA A 233 -0.16 -10.51 -27.64
N GLY A 234 0.81 -10.62 -28.57
CA GLY A 234 0.60 -10.44 -30.01
C GLY A 234 0.84 -9.02 -30.52
N LEU A 235 1.42 -8.12 -29.72
CA LEU A 235 1.85 -6.80 -30.21
C LEU A 235 3.14 -6.93 -31.02
N ASP A 236 3.32 -6.03 -31.99
CA ASP A 236 4.62 -5.87 -32.66
C ASP A 236 5.71 -5.53 -31.61
N PRO A 237 6.84 -6.25 -31.58
CA PRO A 237 7.86 -6.02 -30.55
C PRO A 237 8.47 -4.62 -30.56
N GLN A 238 8.62 -3.97 -31.73
CA GLN A 238 9.14 -2.60 -31.81
C GLN A 238 8.08 -1.61 -31.30
N ALA A 239 6.82 -1.75 -31.70
CA ALA A 239 5.73 -0.94 -31.16
C ALA A 239 5.57 -1.09 -29.63
N ALA A 240 5.77 -2.31 -29.11
CA ALA A 240 5.80 -2.56 -27.67
C ALA A 240 6.96 -1.83 -26.99
N ALA A 241 8.17 -1.90 -27.55
CA ALA A 241 9.34 -1.18 -27.03
C ALA A 241 9.14 0.34 -27.04
N ASP A 242 8.60 0.90 -28.12
CA ASP A 242 8.33 2.33 -28.26
C ASP A 242 7.28 2.82 -27.25
N GLY A 243 6.19 2.05 -27.07
CA GLY A 243 5.15 2.38 -26.10
C GLY A 243 5.62 2.28 -24.65
N VAL A 244 6.47 1.29 -24.34
CA VAL A 244 7.13 1.17 -23.03
C VAL A 244 8.07 2.36 -22.78
N ALA A 245 8.85 2.77 -23.79
CA ALA A 245 9.77 3.90 -23.68
C ALA A 245 9.06 5.25 -23.48
N ALA A 246 7.80 5.37 -23.92
CA ALA A 246 7.00 6.59 -23.77
C ALA A 246 6.41 6.79 -22.37
N VAL A 247 6.57 5.82 -21.46
CA VAL A 247 6.05 5.94 -20.08
C VAL A 247 6.79 7.06 -19.35
N PRO A 248 6.08 8.09 -18.83
CA PRO A 248 6.72 9.27 -18.24
C PRO A 248 7.42 9.00 -16.90
N GLY A 249 7.17 7.83 -16.31
CA GLY A 249 7.68 7.41 -15.02
C GLY A 249 6.64 6.63 -14.24
N VAL A 250 7.04 6.10 -13.09
CA VAL A 250 6.16 5.35 -12.19
C VAL A 250 6.18 6.06 -10.83
N PRO A 251 5.02 6.55 -10.32
CA PRO A 251 4.99 7.31 -9.07
C PRO A 251 5.62 6.54 -7.91
N GLY A 252 6.56 7.18 -7.22
CA GLY A 252 7.33 6.61 -6.12
C GLY A 252 8.30 5.47 -6.50
N ARG A 253 8.66 5.30 -7.78
CA ARG A 253 9.66 4.31 -8.23
C ARG A 253 10.76 5.02 -9.03
N LEU A 254 11.85 5.36 -8.36
CA LEU A 254 12.90 6.25 -8.88
C LEU A 254 12.31 7.47 -9.62
N GLU A 255 11.22 8.02 -9.07
CA GLU A 255 10.47 9.12 -9.65
C GLU A 255 11.34 10.38 -9.61
N ARG A 256 11.63 10.95 -10.78
CA ARG A 256 12.40 12.18 -10.89
C ARG A 256 11.59 13.36 -10.34
N VAL A 257 12.23 14.13 -9.47
CA VAL A 257 11.75 15.44 -9.05
C VAL A 257 12.60 16.48 -9.76
N ASP A 258 11.98 17.28 -10.63
CA ASP A 258 12.66 18.36 -11.35
C ASP A 258 11.93 19.69 -11.11
N ALA A 259 12.62 20.58 -10.42
CA ALA A 259 12.24 21.97 -10.14
C ALA A 259 13.27 22.95 -10.76
N GLY A 260 14.03 22.51 -11.77
CA GLY A 260 15.11 23.28 -12.40
C GLY A 260 16.44 23.25 -11.65
N GLN A 261 16.60 22.34 -10.69
CA GLN A 261 17.83 22.22 -9.91
C GLN A 261 18.96 21.53 -10.69
N PRO A 262 20.25 21.83 -10.40
CA PRO A 262 21.39 21.29 -11.14
C PRO A 262 21.82 19.88 -10.68
N TYR A 263 20.95 19.13 -10.01
CA TYR A 263 21.24 17.80 -9.47
C TYR A 263 20.05 16.85 -9.62
N LEU A 264 20.34 15.55 -9.67
CA LEU A 264 19.32 14.52 -9.71
C LEU A 264 18.65 14.40 -8.32
N ALA A 265 17.34 14.58 -8.29
CA ALA A 265 16.50 14.26 -7.13
C ALA A 265 15.52 13.18 -7.53
N VAL A 266 15.44 12.11 -6.73
CA VAL A 266 14.55 10.97 -6.98
C VAL A 266 13.78 10.58 -5.71
N VAL A 267 12.54 10.13 -5.90
CA VAL A 267 11.70 9.54 -4.85
C VAL A 267 11.50 8.06 -5.15
N ASP A 268 11.83 7.20 -4.19
CA ASP A 268 11.66 5.76 -4.34
C ASP A 268 11.00 5.13 -3.09
N TYR A 269 10.19 4.11 -3.33
CA TYR A 269 9.43 3.38 -2.31
C TYR A 269 10.23 2.22 -1.68
N ALA A 270 11.54 2.11 -1.93
CA ALA A 270 12.43 1.18 -1.27
C ALA A 270 12.39 1.35 0.26
N HIS A 271 11.75 0.38 0.92
CA HIS A 271 11.55 0.36 2.38
C HIS A 271 12.01 -0.97 3.01
N LYS A 272 12.94 -1.65 2.34
CA LYS A 272 13.57 -2.94 2.70
C LYS A 272 15.05 -2.88 2.37
N THR A 273 15.87 -3.67 3.07
CA THR A 273 17.34 -3.68 2.93
C THR A 273 17.78 -3.85 1.48
N ASP A 274 17.36 -4.93 0.83
CA ASP A 274 17.81 -5.24 -0.54
C ASP A 274 17.33 -4.21 -1.57
N ALA A 275 16.13 -3.66 -1.37
CA ALA A 275 15.58 -2.61 -2.22
C ALA A 275 16.39 -1.31 -2.09
N VAL A 276 16.71 -0.91 -0.86
CA VAL A 276 17.55 0.26 -0.57
C VAL A 276 18.95 0.06 -1.15
N GLU A 277 19.55 -1.11 -0.96
CA GLU A 277 20.86 -1.43 -1.54
C GLU A 277 20.85 -1.38 -3.07
N SER A 278 19.84 -1.96 -3.70
CA SER A 278 19.70 -1.99 -5.16
C SER A 278 19.56 -0.59 -5.74
N VAL A 279 18.72 0.26 -5.12
CA VAL A 279 18.53 1.66 -5.51
C VAL A 279 19.83 2.44 -5.36
N LEU A 280 20.52 2.35 -4.22
CA LEU A 280 21.75 3.11 -4.00
C LEU A 280 22.88 2.65 -4.93
N ARG A 281 23.01 1.34 -5.19
CA ARG A 281 23.98 0.84 -6.18
C ARG A 281 23.67 1.32 -7.59
N ALA A 282 22.40 1.32 -7.99
CA ALA A 282 21.98 1.82 -9.29
C ALA A 282 22.30 3.31 -9.45
N LEU A 283 21.95 4.13 -8.46
CA LEU A 283 22.25 5.57 -8.46
C LEU A 283 23.75 5.87 -8.45
N ARG A 284 24.55 5.09 -7.70
CA ARG A 284 26.00 5.28 -7.64
C ARG A 284 26.69 5.01 -8.99
N LYS A 285 26.19 4.09 -9.81
CA LYS A 285 26.75 3.80 -11.15
C LYS A 285 26.63 4.99 -12.11
N VAL A 286 25.63 5.84 -11.91
CA VAL A 286 25.30 6.96 -12.81
C VAL A 286 25.59 8.33 -12.21
N THR A 287 26.10 8.37 -10.98
CA THR A 287 26.41 9.60 -10.24
C THR A 287 27.91 9.72 -10.05
N GLU A 288 28.54 10.68 -10.72
CA GLU A 288 29.96 11.01 -10.50
C GLU A 288 30.19 11.70 -9.15
N GLY A 289 29.21 12.50 -8.72
CA GLY A 289 29.26 13.30 -7.49
C GLY A 289 28.92 12.52 -6.21
N ARG A 290 28.30 13.23 -5.27
CA ARG A 290 27.84 12.67 -3.99
C ARG A 290 26.43 12.11 -4.10
N VAL A 291 26.19 10.97 -3.47
CA VAL A 291 24.88 10.35 -3.30
C VAL A 291 24.39 10.65 -1.89
N HIS A 292 23.26 11.34 -1.78
CA HIS A 292 22.61 11.64 -0.51
C HIS A 292 21.31 10.84 -0.41
N VAL A 293 21.05 10.21 0.74
CA VAL A 293 19.83 9.42 0.98
C VAL A 293 19.09 9.92 2.21
N VAL A 294 17.77 10.05 2.09
CA VAL A 294 16.86 10.28 3.21
C VAL A 294 16.01 9.03 3.35
N LEU A 295 16.11 8.34 4.49
CA LEU A 295 15.47 7.03 4.70
C LEU A 295 14.72 6.98 6.02
N GLY A 296 13.54 6.38 5.99
CA GLY A 296 12.78 6.05 7.21
C GLY A 296 12.29 4.61 7.24
N CYS A 297 11.82 4.21 8.42
CA CYS A 297 11.24 2.89 8.66
C CYS A 297 9.85 3.05 9.29
N GLY A 298 8.88 2.26 8.82
CA GLY A 298 7.55 2.25 9.40
C GLY A 298 7.52 1.62 10.80
N GLY A 299 6.79 2.23 11.71
CA GLY A 299 6.47 1.67 13.03
C GLY A 299 5.42 0.55 12.93
N ASP A 300 5.35 -0.28 13.97
CA ASP A 300 4.53 -1.50 14.05
C ASP A 300 4.72 -2.42 12.83
N ARG A 301 5.96 -2.51 12.37
CA ARG A 301 6.41 -3.40 11.29
C ARG A 301 7.66 -4.14 11.73
N ASP A 302 8.06 -5.09 10.90
CA ASP A 302 9.30 -5.85 11.06
C ASP A 302 10.48 -4.93 11.43
N LYS A 303 11.02 -5.16 12.63
CA LYS A 303 12.13 -4.40 13.22
C LYS A 303 13.49 -4.93 12.75
N THR A 304 13.55 -6.19 12.29
CA THR A 304 14.80 -6.87 11.93
C THR A 304 15.49 -6.22 10.73
N LYS A 305 14.72 -5.65 9.80
CA LYS A 305 15.24 -4.91 8.64
C LYS A 305 15.79 -3.51 8.95
N ARG A 306 15.51 -2.92 10.12
CA ARG A 306 15.89 -1.52 10.42
C ARG A 306 17.41 -1.34 10.43
N VAL A 307 18.12 -2.21 11.14
CA VAL A 307 19.59 -2.16 11.27
C VAL A 307 20.26 -2.39 9.91
N PRO A 308 19.95 -3.45 9.14
CA PRO A 308 20.54 -3.64 7.82
C PRO A 308 20.25 -2.51 6.84
N MET A 309 19.05 -1.92 6.86
CA MET A 309 18.72 -0.75 6.03
C MET A 309 19.59 0.47 6.36
N GLY A 310 19.80 0.77 7.64
CA GLY A 310 20.71 1.83 8.08
C GLY A 310 22.16 1.57 7.67
N ALA A 311 22.61 0.31 7.79
CA ALA A 311 23.95 -0.11 7.37
C ALA A 311 24.15 -0.01 5.85
N ALA A 312 23.14 -0.37 5.05
CA ALA A 312 23.14 -0.21 3.61
C ALA A 312 23.27 1.26 3.20
N ALA A 313 22.49 2.15 3.82
CA ALA A 313 22.55 3.59 3.60
C ALA A 313 23.94 4.15 3.96
N ALA A 314 24.48 3.78 5.12
CA ALA A 314 25.81 4.24 5.57
C ALA A 314 26.96 3.76 4.67
N ARG A 315 26.82 2.59 4.05
CA ARG A 315 27.86 2.00 3.18
C ARG A 315 27.82 2.55 1.75
N LEU A 316 26.64 2.87 1.23
CA LEU A 316 26.43 3.15 -0.18
C LEU A 316 26.15 4.64 -0.50
N ALA A 317 25.84 5.46 0.50
CA ALA A 317 25.63 6.90 0.35
C ALA A 317 26.75 7.71 1.02
N ASP A 318 27.06 8.87 0.45
CA ASP A 318 28.00 9.85 1.02
C ASP A 318 27.37 10.59 2.21
N THR A 319 26.04 10.66 2.27
CA THR A 319 25.31 11.19 3.42
C THR A 319 24.00 10.44 3.59
N ALA A 320 23.75 9.93 4.79
CA ALA A 320 22.50 9.29 5.16
C ALA A 320 21.77 10.12 6.23
N VAL A 321 20.56 10.58 5.89
CA VAL A 321 19.63 11.24 6.81
C VAL A 321 18.56 10.23 7.21
N LEU A 322 18.54 9.82 8.48
CA LEU A 322 17.60 8.83 9.00
C LEU A 322 16.44 9.57 9.68
N THR A 323 15.22 9.29 9.24
CA THR A 323 13.99 9.97 9.67
C THR A 323 12.89 8.97 10.00
N SER A 324 11.78 9.44 10.58
CA SER A 324 10.56 8.66 10.64
C SER A 324 9.88 8.61 9.27
N ASP A 325 9.43 7.43 8.87
CA ASP A 325 8.46 7.26 7.77
C ASP A 325 7.04 7.38 8.36
N ASN A 326 6.30 6.28 8.49
CA ASN A 326 5.03 6.22 9.19
C ASN A 326 5.21 5.56 10.57
N PRO A 327 5.35 6.34 11.67
CA PRO A 327 5.66 5.81 13.00
C PRO A 327 4.49 5.00 13.63
N ARG A 328 3.26 5.20 13.14
CA ARG A 328 2.03 4.59 13.70
C ARG A 328 1.95 4.77 15.22
N SER A 329 1.89 3.69 15.99
CA SER A 329 1.83 3.75 17.45
C SER A 329 3.22 3.73 18.11
N GLU A 330 4.30 3.53 17.34
CA GLU A 330 5.66 3.63 17.86
C GLU A 330 6.09 5.09 18.02
N ASP A 331 6.93 5.36 19.02
CA ASP A 331 7.64 6.62 19.16
C ASP A 331 8.50 6.88 17.89
N PRO A 332 8.35 8.04 17.22
CA PRO A 332 9.13 8.38 16.03
C PRO A 332 10.64 8.20 16.21
N SER A 333 11.17 8.52 17.40
CA SER A 333 12.60 8.38 17.73
C SER A 333 13.09 6.92 17.74
N ARG A 334 12.18 5.97 18.01
CA ARG A 334 12.46 4.52 18.03
C ARG A 334 12.19 3.84 16.69
N SER A 335 11.43 4.49 15.81
CA SER A 335 11.08 3.97 14.49
C SER A 335 12.19 4.13 13.46
N SER A 336 13.05 5.15 13.61
CA SER A 336 14.18 5.41 12.71
C SER A 336 15.18 4.23 12.68
N PRO A 337 15.72 3.86 11.51
CA PRO A 337 16.77 2.85 11.44
C PRO A 337 18.02 3.33 12.19
N PRO A 338 18.65 2.52 13.06
CA PRO A 338 19.87 2.92 13.74
C PRO A 338 21.06 2.87 12.76
N CYS A 339 21.99 3.81 12.93
CA CYS A 339 23.27 3.78 12.22
C CYS A 339 24.24 2.88 12.99
N SER A 340 24.42 1.62 12.56
CA SER A 340 25.49 0.77 13.10
C SER A 340 26.34 0.21 11.96
N THR A 341 27.64 0.51 11.98
CA THR A 341 28.66 -0.07 11.10
C THR A 341 29.12 -1.47 11.56
N ALA A 342 28.56 -2.00 12.66
CA ALA A 342 28.96 -3.28 13.22
C ALA A 342 28.13 -4.44 12.61
N PRO A 343 28.76 -5.56 12.21
CA PRO A 343 28.04 -6.77 11.82
C PRO A 343 27.22 -7.31 13.01
N PRO A 344 26.11 -8.05 12.76
CA PRO A 344 25.32 -8.62 13.84
C PRO A 344 26.18 -9.57 14.71
N PRO A 345 26.02 -9.56 16.04
CA PRO A 345 26.73 -10.50 16.89
C PRO A 345 26.27 -11.94 16.58
N CYS A 346 27.21 -12.85 16.38
CA CYS A 346 26.91 -14.27 16.27
C CYS A 346 26.14 -14.76 17.51
N PRO A 347 25.16 -15.66 17.36
CA PRO A 347 24.46 -16.23 18.51
C PRO A 347 25.44 -17.07 19.35
N PRO A 348 25.24 -17.14 20.69
CA PRO A 348 26.15 -17.88 21.56
C PRO A 348 25.91 -19.38 21.36
N THR A 349 26.74 -20.04 20.56
CA THR A 349 26.81 -21.50 20.58
C THR A 349 27.60 -21.95 21.80
N SER A 350 26.92 -22.75 22.62
CA SER A 350 27.46 -23.56 23.71
C SER A 350 28.79 -24.22 23.34
N GLY A 351 29.70 -24.23 24.30
CA GLY A 351 31.12 -24.50 24.10
C GLY A 351 31.46 -25.77 23.32
N ALA A 352 32.38 -25.59 22.37
CA ALA A 352 33.35 -26.60 21.98
C ALA A 352 34.63 -25.89 21.51
N ARG A 353 35.76 -26.34 22.03
CA ARG A 353 37.11 -25.83 21.71
C ARG A 353 37.44 -26.08 20.24
N CYS A 354 37.85 -25.05 19.51
CA CYS A 354 38.70 -25.21 18.34
C CYS A 354 40.00 -24.42 18.56
N ARG A 355 41.10 -25.14 18.77
CA ARG A 355 42.46 -24.62 18.67
C ARG A 355 42.79 -24.41 17.19
N SER A 356 43.41 -23.29 16.86
CA SER A 356 44.33 -23.21 15.72
C SER A 356 45.54 -22.36 16.09
N SER A 357 46.68 -23.01 16.09
CA SER A 357 48.05 -22.50 16.28
C SER A 357 48.57 -21.74 15.06
N ARG A 358 49.34 -20.66 15.29
CA ARG A 358 50.70 -20.38 14.72
C ARG A 358 51.08 -18.90 14.97
N THR A 359 52.01 -18.63 15.91
CA THR A 359 53.43 -18.22 15.73
C THR A 359 53.65 -16.72 15.38
N GLY A 360 54.32 -15.98 16.30
CA GLY A 360 54.50 -14.50 16.35
C GLY A 360 55.60 -13.90 15.45
N PRO A 361 56.38 -12.85 15.84
CA PRO A 361 56.37 -11.98 17.05
C PRO A 361 56.32 -10.44 16.70
N PRO A 362 56.36 -9.50 17.68
CA PRO A 362 56.06 -8.08 17.46
C PRO A 362 57.31 -7.23 17.15
N ARG A 363 57.13 -6.07 16.50
CA ARG A 363 58.19 -5.04 16.36
C ARG A 363 57.69 -3.66 16.79
N SER A 364 58.49 -3.06 17.66
CA SER A 364 58.39 -1.74 18.29
C SER A 364 58.67 -0.57 17.31
N PRO A 365 58.38 0.70 17.68
CA PRO A 365 58.49 1.87 16.78
C PRO A 365 59.88 2.54 16.84
N PRO A 366 60.27 3.35 15.85
CA PRO A 366 61.44 4.23 15.96
C PRO A 366 61.08 5.71 16.20
N PRO A 367 62.06 6.53 16.66
CA PRO A 367 61.85 7.79 17.37
C PRO A 367 62.14 9.08 16.56
N SER A 368 61.89 10.22 17.21
CA SER A 368 62.08 11.61 16.77
C SER A 368 63.53 12.07 16.59
N THR A 369 63.78 12.95 15.61
CA THR A 369 64.83 13.99 15.65
C THR A 369 64.29 15.27 15.00
N GLY A 370 64.59 16.43 15.60
CA GLY A 370 64.10 17.75 15.15
C GLY A 370 65.19 18.67 14.62
N ARG A 371 64.77 19.84 14.10
CA ARG A 371 65.39 21.19 14.24
C ARG A 371 64.57 22.22 13.42
N GLY A 372 64.19 23.33 14.05
CA GLY A 372 63.67 24.54 13.39
C GLY A 372 64.78 25.40 12.74
N PRO A 373 64.51 26.66 12.32
CA PRO A 373 63.97 27.69 13.22
C PRO A 373 62.90 28.67 12.66
N ALA A 374 62.06 29.10 13.61
CA ALA A 374 61.42 30.41 13.86
C ALA A 374 61.21 31.46 12.74
N THR A 375 59.98 32.01 12.66
CA THR A 375 59.70 33.39 13.12
C THR A 375 58.20 33.73 13.28
N ARG A 376 57.83 34.06 14.53
CA ARG A 376 56.96 35.16 15.03
C ARG A 376 55.48 35.30 14.61
N CYS A 377 54.59 34.71 15.43
CA CYS A 377 53.69 35.39 16.39
C CYS A 377 53.39 36.91 16.24
N TRP A 378 52.11 37.30 16.05
CA TRP A 378 51.20 37.89 17.08
C TRP A 378 49.98 38.60 16.45
N SER A 379 48.79 38.35 17.02
CA SER A 379 47.69 39.32 17.15
C SER A 379 47.70 39.79 18.62
N PRO A 380 47.24 41.01 19.01
CA PRO A 380 45.78 41.26 19.15
C PRO A 380 45.26 42.74 19.07
N ALA A 381 43.96 42.84 18.74
CA ALA A 381 42.88 43.78 19.13
C ALA A 381 43.15 45.21 19.72
N ARG A 382 42.50 46.25 19.15
CA ARG A 382 41.26 46.96 19.65
C ARG A 382 41.04 48.38 19.06
N ALA A 383 39.76 48.64 18.73
CA ALA A 383 38.92 49.83 19.04
C ALA A 383 38.92 51.16 18.19
N MET A 384 37.69 51.47 17.71
CA MET A 384 36.98 52.79 17.60
C MET A 384 37.41 53.78 16.48
N SER A 385 36.56 54.54 15.77
CA SER A 385 35.09 54.78 15.75
C SER A 385 34.68 55.69 14.56
N ARG A 386 33.37 55.67 14.19
CA ARG A 386 32.53 56.73 13.54
C ARG A 386 32.73 57.01 12.03
N ASP A 387 31.74 57.32 11.19
CA ASP A 387 30.26 57.39 11.23
C ASP A 387 29.79 57.78 9.79
N ARG A 388 28.69 57.18 9.26
CA ARG A 388 27.59 57.87 8.53
C ARG A 388 26.63 56.93 7.76
N THR A 389 25.38 56.90 8.27
CA THR A 389 24.06 56.99 7.60
C THR A 389 23.45 55.80 6.80
N SER A 390 22.66 54.98 7.51
CA SER A 390 21.24 54.56 7.36
C SER A 390 20.49 54.64 6.00
N PRO A 391 19.43 53.82 5.75
CA PRO A 391 18.56 53.17 6.74
C PRO A 391 18.29 51.66 6.57
N GLY A 392 18.36 50.95 7.69
CA GLY A 392 17.83 49.61 7.86
C GLY A 392 16.32 49.63 8.13
N TRP A 393 15.61 48.68 7.51
CA TRP A 393 14.29 48.26 7.94
C TRP A 393 14.45 47.12 8.95
N CYS A 394 14.29 47.45 10.23
CA CYS A 394 14.02 46.48 11.28
C CYS A 394 12.55 46.07 11.20
N VAL A 395 12.27 44.81 10.89
CA VAL A 395 10.94 44.22 11.11
C VAL A 395 10.96 43.54 12.48
N PRO A 396 10.06 43.89 13.41
CA PRO A 396 10.09 43.37 14.78
C PRO A 396 9.73 41.88 14.80
N SER A 397 10.46 41.11 15.61
CA SER A 397 10.09 39.76 16.03
C SER A 397 8.80 39.82 16.84
N THR A 398 7.67 39.73 16.14
CA THR A 398 6.39 39.43 16.76
C THR A 398 6.32 37.91 16.90
N THR A 399 6.51 37.44 18.13
CA THR A 399 6.01 36.13 18.54
C THR A 399 4.51 36.14 18.29
N VAL A 400 4.07 35.56 17.18
CA VAL A 400 2.67 35.24 16.96
C VAL A 400 2.33 34.16 17.99
N ARG A 401 1.88 34.58 19.18
CA ARG A 401 0.96 33.75 19.94
C ARG A 401 -0.22 33.54 19.03
N CYS A 402 -0.40 32.32 18.55
CA CYS A 402 -1.69 31.91 18.00
C CYS A 402 -2.73 32.22 19.08
N SER A 403 -3.44 33.33 18.89
CA SER A 403 -4.68 33.61 19.59
C SER A 403 -5.55 32.37 19.45
N GLY A 404 -6.13 31.95 20.58
CA GLY A 404 -6.86 30.70 20.69
C GLY A 404 -7.79 30.51 19.49
N LYS A 405 -7.71 29.32 18.88
CA LYS A 405 -8.74 28.86 17.96
C LYS A 405 -10.09 29.19 18.61
N PRO A 406 -11.04 29.84 17.91
CA PRO A 406 -12.36 30.05 18.48
C PRO A 406 -12.87 28.68 18.92
N SER A 407 -13.26 28.56 20.18
CA SER A 407 -13.84 27.33 20.72
C SER A 407 -15.02 26.98 19.84
N ARG A 408 -14.85 25.93 19.05
CA ARG A 408 -15.87 25.39 18.19
C ARG A 408 -16.92 24.85 19.16
N LYS A 409 -18.05 25.57 19.32
CA LYS A 409 -19.18 25.06 20.10
C LYS A 409 -19.48 23.63 19.58
N PRO A 410 -19.67 22.63 20.45
CA PRO A 410 -20.04 21.29 20.02
C PRO A 410 -21.30 21.41 19.16
N ARG A 411 -21.27 20.85 17.96
CA ARG A 411 -22.49 20.66 17.18
C ARG A 411 -23.28 19.59 17.92
N ASP A 412 -24.54 19.85 18.24
CA ASP A 412 -25.44 18.85 18.82
C ASP A 412 -25.55 17.64 17.86
N GLU A 413 -24.79 16.58 18.16
CA GLU A 413 -24.93 15.28 17.52
C GLU A 413 -26.20 14.63 18.09
N LEU A 414 -27.24 14.54 17.27
CA LEU A 414 -28.49 13.88 17.63
C LEU A 414 -28.27 12.36 17.67
N VAL A 415 -27.86 11.87 18.83
CA VAL A 415 -27.88 10.44 19.19
C VAL A 415 -29.27 10.10 19.70
N ILE A 416 -29.92 9.06 19.16
CA ILE A 416 -31.14 8.53 19.76
C ILE A 416 -30.75 7.87 21.07
N ALA A 417 -31.11 8.51 22.19
CA ALA A 417 -30.84 7.98 23.50
C ALA A 417 -31.65 6.69 23.72
N LEU A 418 -30.97 5.63 24.13
CA LEU A 418 -31.56 4.35 24.52
C LEU A 418 -31.14 4.05 25.96
N SER A 419 -32.06 3.54 26.78
CA SER A 419 -31.69 3.06 28.11
C SER A 419 -30.96 1.72 28.03
N LEU A 420 -30.16 1.38 29.04
CA LEU A 420 -29.52 0.06 29.11
C LEU A 420 -30.54 -1.09 29.15
N ALA A 421 -31.70 -0.88 29.77
CA ALA A 421 -32.83 -1.80 29.73
C ALA A 421 -33.35 -2.03 28.31
N GLU A 422 -33.58 -0.95 27.56
CA GLU A 422 -34.05 -1.01 26.17
C GLU A 422 -33.01 -1.70 25.27
N ILE A 423 -31.73 -1.39 25.46
CA ILE A 423 -30.63 -2.03 24.73
C ILE A 423 -30.60 -3.52 25.00
N ALA A 424 -30.69 -3.94 26.27
CA ALA A 424 -30.67 -5.35 26.67
C ALA A 424 -31.86 -6.13 26.08
N GLU A 425 -33.06 -5.54 26.09
CA GLU A 425 -34.26 -6.12 25.48
C GLU A 425 -34.10 -6.30 23.97
N VAL A 426 -33.65 -5.26 23.25
CA VAL A 426 -33.48 -5.27 21.79
C VAL A 426 -32.46 -6.30 21.33
N VAL A 427 -31.38 -6.48 22.09
CA VAL A 427 -30.31 -7.43 21.73
C VAL A 427 -30.53 -8.83 22.30
N GLY A 428 -31.54 -9.03 23.13
CA GLY A 428 -31.75 -10.28 23.87
C GLY A 428 -30.61 -10.62 24.83
N GLY A 429 -29.97 -9.59 25.41
CA GLY A 429 -28.78 -9.71 26.26
C GLY A 429 -29.10 -9.68 27.74
N GLN A 430 -28.20 -10.26 28.54
CA GLN A 430 -28.27 -10.23 30.01
C GLN A 430 -27.50 -9.03 30.56
N THR A 431 -28.06 -8.32 31.53
CA THR A 431 -27.39 -7.20 32.20
C THR A 431 -26.50 -7.70 33.33
N HIS A 432 -25.24 -7.27 33.36
CA HIS A 432 -24.26 -7.61 34.38
C HIS A 432 -23.65 -6.34 34.97
N ASP A 433 -23.54 -6.26 36.29
CA ASP A 433 -22.91 -5.14 37.00
C ASP A 433 -23.50 -3.76 36.63
N ILE A 434 -24.75 -3.71 36.17
CA ILE A 434 -25.49 -2.47 35.85
C ILE A 434 -26.29 -2.04 37.09
N PRO A 435 -25.93 -0.96 37.79
CA PRO A 435 -26.61 -0.54 39.01
C PRO A 435 -28.01 0.04 38.75
N ASP A 436 -28.17 0.76 37.64
CA ASP A 436 -29.43 1.35 37.22
C ASP A 436 -29.62 1.11 35.70
N PRO A 437 -30.56 0.23 35.31
CA PRO A 437 -30.81 -0.09 33.91
C PRO A 437 -31.57 1.02 33.17
N SER A 438 -32.05 2.07 33.86
CA SER A 438 -32.70 3.23 33.24
C SER A 438 -31.71 4.25 32.67
N VAL A 439 -30.42 4.13 33.00
CA VAL A 439 -29.34 5.01 32.50
C VAL A 439 -29.31 4.97 30.98
N GLN A 440 -29.19 6.16 30.38
CA GLN A 440 -29.21 6.33 28.93
C GLN A 440 -27.80 6.34 28.33
N VAL A 441 -27.65 5.62 27.24
CA VAL A 441 -26.54 5.78 26.29
C VAL A 441 -26.89 6.96 25.40
N THR A 442 -26.22 8.09 25.61
CA THR A 442 -26.42 9.34 24.88
C THR A 442 -25.31 9.64 23.88
N GLY A 443 -24.27 8.81 23.83
CA GLY A 443 -23.12 8.92 22.94
C GLY A 443 -23.05 7.78 21.92
N PRO A 444 -21.99 7.74 21.09
CA PRO A 444 -21.86 6.76 20.02
C PRO A 444 -21.62 5.34 20.56
N VAL A 445 -21.93 4.34 19.72
CA VAL A 445 -21.43 2.97 19.93
C VAL A 445 -20.05 2.86 19.28
N VAL A 446 -19.02 2.60 20.09
CA VAL A 446 -17.61 2.59 19.66
C VAL A 446 -17.02 1.18 19.71
N ARG A 447 -16.03 0.92 18.83
CA ARG A 447 -15.29 -0.36 18.79
C ARG A 447 -13.82 -0.22 19.14
N ASP A 448 -13.27 0.99 18.98
CA ASP A 448 -11.90 1.31 19.38
C ASP A 448 -11.92 1.88 20.80
N SER A 449 -11.17 1.27 21.71
CA SER A 449 -11.14 1.69 23.12
C SER A 449 -10.61 3.11 23.30
N ARG A 450 -9.87 3.65 22.32
CA ARG A 450 -9.37 5.03 22.30
C ARG A 450 -10.43 6.06 21.93
N GLU A 451 -11.56 5.61 21.36
CA GLU A 451 -12.70 6.47 20.99
C GLU A 451 -13.80 6.45 22.06
N ALA A 452 -13.67 5.60 23.09
CA ALA A 452 -14.60 5.57 24.22
C ALA A 452 -14.54 6.88 25.03
N GLY A 453 -15.71 7.36 25.41
CA GLY A 453 -15.87 8.61 26.15
C GLY A 453 -17.23 8.72 26.83
N PRO A 454 -17.51 9.84 27.50
CA PRO A 454 -18.76 10.09 28.23
C PRO A 454 -20.00 9.77 27.40
N GLY A 455 -20.88 8.90 27.92
CA GLY A 455 -22.17 8.58 27.28
C GLY A 455 -22.11 7.48 26.22
N SER A 456 -20.92 6.99 25.84
CA SER A 456 -20.74 5.97 24.79
C SER A 456 -21.07 4.55 25.26
N LEU A 457 -21.35 3.66 24.30
CA LEU A 457 -21.42 2.20 24.51
C LEU A 457 -20.24 1.55 23.81
N PHE A 458 -19.43 0.77 24.53
CA PHE A 458 -18.28 0.09 23.92
C PHE A 458 -18.62 -1.34 23.50
N ALA A 459 -18.42 -1.70 22.24
CA ALA A 459 -18.64 -3.04 21.73
C ALA A 459 -17.33 -3.85 21.74
N ALA A 460 -17.24 -4.80 22.68
CA ALA A 460 -16.07 -5.64 22.88
C ALA A 460 -16.09 -6.85 21.92
N PHE A 461 -15.22 -6.83 20.91
CA PHE A 461 -15.02 -7.94 19.98
C PHE A 461 -13.77 -8.75 20.35
N VAL A 462 -13.83 -10.07 20.18
CA VAL A 462 -12.63 -10.91 20.17
C VAL A 462 -11.97 -10.77 18.79
N GLY A 463 -10.81 -10.09 18.73
CA GLY A 463 -10.05 -9.90 17.50
C GLY A 463 -8.91 -10.93 17.33
N GLU A 464 -8.32 -11.00 16.13
CA GLU A 464 -7.21 -11.94 15.82
C GLU A 464 -5.91 -11.66 16.61
N ARG A 465 -5.74 -10.42 17.10
CA ARG A 465 -4.50 -9.98 17.79
C ARG A 465 -4.73 -9.49 19.22
N VAL A 466 -5.95 -9.04 19.50
CA VAL A 466 -6.31 -8.30 20.71
C VAL A 466 -7.76 -8.61 21.03
N ASP A 467 -8.06 -8.92 22.29
CA ASP A 467 -9.42 -9.11 22.79
C ASP A 467 -9.97 -7.78 23.34
N GLY A 468 -11.07 -7.29 22.78
CA GLY A 468 -11.73 -6.07 23.22
C GLY A 468 -12.22 -6.12 24.67
N HIS A 469 -12.48 -7.32 25.21
CA HIS A 469 -12.91 -7.49 26.60
C HIS A 469 -11.86 -6.99 27.60
N ASP A 470 -10.57 -7.05 27.24
CA ASP A 470 -9.45 -6.62 28.09
C ASP A 470 -9.45 -5.10 28.34
N TYR A 471 -10.18 -4.32 27.54
CA TYR A 471 -10.28 -2.86 27.66
C TYR A 471 -11.49 -2.39 28.45
N ALA A 472 -12.35 -3.29 28.95
CA ALA A 472 -13.62 -2.94 29.57
C ALA A 472 -13.47 -1.95 30.74
N ALA A 473 -12.51 -2.17 31.64
CA ALA A 473 -12.24 -1.25 32.75
C ALA A 473 -11.73 0.11 32.28
N GLN A 474 -10.87 0.13 31.26
CA GLN A 474 -10.32 1.36 30.69
C GLN A 474 -11.43 2.23 30.07
N VAL A 475 -12.33 1.63 29.28
CA VAL A 475 -13.36 2.39 28.56
C VAL A 475 -14.44 2.93 29.49
N VAL A 476 -14.82 2.18 30.53
CA VAL A 476 -15.72 2.66 31.58
C VAL A 476 -15.06 3.78 32.38
N GLY A 477 -13.76 3.65 32.70
CA GLY A 477 -12.97 4.73 33.30
C GLY A 477 -12.88 6.00 32.44
N ALA A 478 -12.99 5.86 31.11
CA ALA A 478 -13.06 6.96 30.17
C ALA A 478 -14.47 7.57 30.02
N GLY A 479 -15.49 7.01 30.68
CA GLY A 479 -16.86 7.52 30.70
C GLY A 479 -17.86 6.76 29.84
N ALA A 480 -17.49 5.59 29.29
CA ALA A 480 -18.48 4.72 28.65
C ALA A 480 -19.53 4.25 29.66
N VAL A 481 -20.80 4.27 29.25
CA VAL A 481 -21.96 3.94 30.09
C VAL A 481 -22.01 2.45 30.39
N ALA A 482 -21.69 1.61 29.39
CA ALA A 482 -21.61 0.17 29.53
C ALA A 482 -20.75 -0.46 28.41
N VAL A 483 -20.48 -1.75 28.55
CA VAL A 483 -19.83 -2.60 27.55
C VAL A 483 -20.83 -3.61 26.97
N LEU A 484 -20.95 -3.70 25.64
CA LEU A 484 -21.61 -4.81 24.96
C LEU A 484 -20.57 -5.90 24.69
N ALA A 485 -20.70 -7.05 25.34
CA ALA A 485 -19.67 -8.08 25.39
C ALA A 485 -20.24 -9.49 25.14
N SER A 486 -19.36 -10.43 24.77
CA SER A 486 -19.74 -11.85 24.67
C SER A 486 -19.55 -12.64 25.96
N ARG A 487 -19.06 -11.99 27.02
CA ARG A 487 -18.89 -12.57 28.36
C ARG A 487 -18.87 -11.46 29.43
N PRO A 488 -19.13 -11.79 30.71
CA PRO A 488 -18.99 -10.84 31.81
C PRO A 488 -17.58 -10.26 31.91
N VAL A 489 -17.46 -8.97 32.20
CA VAL A 489 -16.19 -8.21 32.22
C VAL A 489 -15.94 -7.43 33.53
N GLY A 490 -16.74 -7.65 34.56
CA GLY A 490 -16.56 -7.04 35.90
C GLY A 490 -16.81 -5.53 35.96
N VAL A 491 -17.44 -4.97 34.94
CA VAL A 491 -17.91 -3.59 34.82
C VAL A 491 -19.29 -3.60 34.17
N PRO A 492 -20.09 -2.50 34.24
CA PRO A 492 -21.43 -2.46 33.67
C PRO A 492 -21.45 -2.97 32.22
N ALA A 493 -22.15 -4.06 31.97
CA ALA A 493 -22.13 -4.74 30.70
C ALA A 493 -23.47 -5.38 30.32
N ILE A 494 -23.71 -5.46 29.02
CA ILE A 494 -24.77 -6.25 28.41
C ILE A 494 -24.10 -7.41 27.69
N VAL A 495 -24.35 -8.62 28.18
CA VAL A 495 -23.73 -9.85 27.67
C VAL A 495 -24.66 -10.52 26.68
N VAL A 496 -24.14 -10.82 25.50
CA VAL A 496 -24.85 -11.42 24.36
C VAL A 496 -24.03 -12.56 23.76
N ASP A 497 -24.66 -13.54 23.12
CA ASP A 497 -23.92 -14.64 22.48
C ASP A 497 -23.06 -14.15 21.29
N ASP A 498 -23.55 -13.16 20.55
CA ASP A 498 -22.87 -12.57 19.39
C ASP A 498 -23.00 -11.04 19.38
N VAL A 499 -21.89 -10.35 19.67
CA VAL A 499 -21.80 -8.89 19.70
C VAL A 499 -22.09 -8.26 18.33
N GLN A 500 -21.73 -8.93 17.22
CA GLN A 500 -22.03 -8.44 15.87
C GLN A 500 -23.53 -8.50 15.58
N ALA A 501 -24.17 -9.61 15.94
CA ALA A 501 -25.62 -9.77 15.78
C ALA A 501 -26.40 -8.74 16.62
N ALA A 502 -25.95 -8.51 17.85
CA ALA A 502 -26.51 -7.51 18.77
C ALA A 502 -26.41 -6.08 18.19
N LEU A 503 -25.27 -5.69 17.64
CA LEU A 503 -25.14 -4.39 16.94
C LEU A 503 -26.10 -4.28 15.75
N GLY A 504 -26.33 -5.38 15.03
CA GLY A 504 -27.31 -5.44 13.95
C GLY A 504 -28.74 -5.24 14.44
N ALA A 505 -29.10 -5.81 15.58
CA ALA A 505 -30.41 -5.63 16.21
C ALA A 505 -30.62 -4.17 16.67
N LEU A 506 -29.62 -3.58 17.34
CA LEU A 506 -29.66 -2.18 17.75
C LEU A 506 -29.79 -1.24 16.56
N ALA A 507 -29.04 -1.47 15.48
CA ALA A 507 -29.15 -0.66 14.28
C ALA A 507 -30.55 -0.72 13.66
N ARG A 508 -31.17 -1.91 13.58
CA ARG A 508 -32.55 -2.06 13.09
C ARG A 508 -33.55 -1.32 13.96
N HIS A 509 -33.42 -1.43 15.28
CA HIS A 509 -34.28 -0.75 16.24
C HIS A 509 -34.21 0.77 16.11
N VAL A 510 -32.99 1.32 16.07
CA VAL A 510 -32.75 2.76 15.87
C VAL A 510 -33.32 3.23 14.53
N VAL A 511 -33.09 2.48 13.45
CA VAL A 511 -33.60 2.83 12.11
C VAL A 511 -35.12 2.81 12.06
N ALA A 512 -35.78 1.85 12.72
CA ALA A 512 -37.23 1.79 12.80
C ALA A 512 -37.83 3.02 13.50
N ARG A 513 -37.15 3.56 14.53
CA ARG A 513 -37.58 4.76 15.27
C ARG A 513 -37.42 6.06 14.49
N LEU A 514 -36.62 6.07 13.43
CA LEU A 514 -36.40 7.27 12.62
C LEU A 514 -37.60 7.60 11.71
N GLY A 515 -38.49 6.64 11.41
CA GLY A 515 -39.62 6.87 10.49
C GLY A 515 -39.19 7.31 9.08
N THR A 516 -37.95 7.02 8.69
CA THR A 516 -37.38 7.45 7.40
C THR A 516 -37.47 6.36 6.36
N THR A 517 -37.48 6.77 5.08
CA THR A 517 -37.32 5.82 3.97
C THR A 517 -35.85 5.39 3.90
N LEU A 518 -35.55 4.16 4.32
CA LEU A 518 -34.22 3.58 4.21
C LEU A 518 -33.99 3.07 2.78
N VAL A 519 -33.01 3.66 2.09
CA VAL A 519 -32.54 3.16 0.79
C VAL A 519 -31.24 2.40 1.01
N ALA A 520 -31.32 1.06 1.01
CA ALA A 520 -30.16 0.21 1.10
C ALA A 520 -29.55 -0.03 -0.29
N LEU A 521 -28.24 0.15 -0.41
CA LEU A 521 -27.49 -0.09 -1.65
C LEU A 521 -26.56 -1.27 -1.44
N THR A 522 -26.88 -2.38 -2.10
CA THR A 522 -26.11 -3.62 -2.06
C THR A 522 -25.43 -3.85 -3.41
N GLY A 523 -24.33 -4.63 -3.43
CA GLY A 523 -23.51 -4.88 -4.62
C GLY A 523 -22.02 -4.78 -4.32
N SER A 524 -21.11 -5.34 -5.15
CA SER A 524 -19.65 -5.23 -4.88
C SER A 524 -19.05 -3.93 -5.43
N ALA A 525 -19.52 -3.43 -6.57
CA ALA A 525 -19.07 -2.15 -7.16
C ALA A 525 -20.17 -1.08 -7.19
N GLY A 526 -19.78 0.17 -7.41
CA GLY A 526 -20.69 1.28 -7.66
C GLY A 526 -21.46 1.79 -6.45
N LYS A 527 -21.49 1.08 -5.30
CA LYS A 527 -22.26 1.48 -4.11
C LYS A 527 -22.05 2.93 -3.70
N THR A 528 -20.80 3.38 -3.59
CA THR A 528 -20.48 4.75 -3.17
C THR A 528 -20.95 5.77 -4.20
N SER A 529 -20.65 5.54 -5.49
CA SER A 529 -21.08 6.43 -6.58
C SER A 529 -22.60 6.46 -6.74
N THR A 530 -23.27 5.31 -6.70
CA THR A 530 -24.73 5.16 -6.75
C THR A 530 -25.39 5.79 -5.54
N LYS A 531 -24.83 5.62 -4.35
CA LYS A 531 -25.29 6.29 -3.11
C LYS A 531 -25.15 7.80 -3.23
N ASP A 532 -24.04 8.30 -3.75
CA ASP A 532 -23.80 9.73 -3.91
C ASP A 532 -24.74 10.33 -4.98
N LEU A 533 -24.98 9.61 -6.09
CA LEU A 533 -25.94 10.01 -7.12
C LEU A 533 -27.39 10.02 -6.60
N ILE A 534 -27.81 8.94 -5.92
CA ILE A 534 -29.13 8.85 -5.30
C ILE A 534 -29.30 9.93 -4.25
N ALA A 535 -28.28 10.19 -3.42
CA ALA A 535 -28.30 11.26 -2.45
C ALA A 535 -28.46 12.63 -3.12
N GLN A 536 -27.78 12.90 -4.23
CA GLN A 536 -27.94 14.16 -4.97
C GLN A 536 -29.37 14.34 -5.52
N VAL A 537 -30.02 13.26 -5.96
CA VAL A 537 -31.40 13.29 -6.45
C VAL A 537 -32.39 13.46 -5.29
N LEU A 538 -32.26 12.65 -4.23
CA LEU A 538 -33.15 12.66 -3.08
C LEU A 538 -33.07 13.99 -2.31
N ARG A 539 -31.88 14.60 -2.21
CA ARG A 539 -31.68 15.93 -1.59
C ARG A 539 -32.52 17.03 -2.23
N ARG A 540 -32.97 16.86 -3.48
CA ARG A 540 -33.87 17.84 -4.13
C ARG A 540 -35.32 17.70 -3.69
N LYS A 541 -35.70 16.57 -3.09
CA LYS A 541 -37.09 16.24 -2.72
C LYS A 541 -37.31 16.12 -1.22
N ALA A 542 -36.30 15.72 -0.45
CA ALA A 542 -36.39 15.56 0.98
C ALA A 542 -35.01 15.72 1.66
N PRO A 543 -34.97 16.11 2.95
CA PRO A 543 -33.76 16.00 3.76
C PRO A 543 -33.18 14.58 3.66
N THR A 544 -31.94 14.46 3.19
CA THR A 544 -31.32 13.16 2.90
C THR A 544 -29.97 13.05 3.59
N VAL A 545 -29.86 12.06 4.47
CA VAL A 545 -28.63 11.66 5.15
C VAL A 545 -28.06 10.42 4.46
N PHE A 546 -26.74 10.38 4.26
CA PHE A 546 -26.05 9.21 3.72
C PHE A 546 -24.68 9.07 4.37
N THR A 547 -24.17 7.83 4.41
CA THR A 547 -22.90 7.54 5.07
C THR A 547 -21.71 8.06 4.23
N PRO A 548 -20.73 8.81 4.80
CA PRO A 548 -19.55 9.27 4.05
C PRO A 548 -18.71 8.12 3.48
N ALA A 549 -17.77 8.39 2.56
CA ALA A 549 -16.96 7.39 1.85
C ALA A 549 -15.95 6.59 2.72
N ARG A 550 -16.20 6.43 4.01
CA ARG A 550 -15.50 5.52 4.92
C ARG A 550 -16.50 4.89 5.89
N SER A 551 -17.13 3.81 5.45
CA SER A 551 -17.75 2.80 6.33
C SER A 551 -18.36 1.72 5.44
N THR A 552 -17.55 0.75 5.03
CA THR A 552 -18.09 -0.51 4.52
C THR A 552 -18.56 -1.33 5.72
N THR A 553 -19.86 -1.29 6.03
CA THR A 553 -20.51 -2.31 6.83
C THR A 553 -20.57 -3.59 5.99
N ARG A 554 -19.83 -4.62 6.43
CA ARG A 554 -20.01 -5.99 5.95
C ARG A 554 -21.34 -6.52 6.49
N SER A 555 -22.37 -6.57 5.65
CA SER A 555 -23.51 -7.50 5.78
C SER A 555 -24.38 -7.42 4.53
N GLY A 556 -24.53 -8.55 3.83
CA GLY A 556 -25.27 -8.64 2.57
C GLY A 556 -26.73 -9.07 2.73
N CYS A 557 -27.58 -8.67 1.78
CA CYS A 557 -28.85 -9.33 1.46
C CYS A 557 -29.18 -9.17 -0.04
N ARG A 558 -29.77 -10.21 -0.64
CA ARG A 558 -29.96 -10.45 -2.09
C ARG A 558 -31.38 -10.14 -2.61
N SER A 559 -31.46 -9.98 -3.95
CA SER A 559 -32.56 -10.28 -4.91
C SER A 559 -33.24 -9.07 -5.62
N PRO A 560 -33.95 -9.23 -6.77
CA PRO A 560 -33.36 -9.21 -8.14
C PRO A 560 -34.02 -8.25 -9.18
N ARG A 561 -33.20 -7.81 -10.17
CA ARG A 561 -33.43 -7.41 -11.61
C ARG A 561 -34.68 -6.57 -12.01
N SER A 562 -34.56 -5.41 -12.71
CA SER A 562 -34.39 -5.25 -14.19
C SER A 562 -34.32 -3.73 -14.62
N PRO A 563 -33.90 -3.36 -15.87
CA PRO A 563 -33.21 -2.08 -16.22
C PRO A 563 -34.05 -0.97 -16.94
N PRO A 564 -33.48 0.22 -17.28
CA PRO A 564 -34.16 1.54 -17.38
C PRO A 564 -34.29 2.12 -18.82
N PRO A 565 -34.70 3.41 -18.99
CA PRO A 565 -33.99 4.24 -19.98
C PRO A 565 -33.70 5.73 -19.61
N ARG A 566 -32.47 6.14 -19.95
CA ARG A 566 -31.99 7.33 -20.72
C ARG A 566 -32.14 8.80 -20.19
N ARG A 567 -30.97 9.38 -19.81
CA ARG A 567 -30.20 10.61 -20.26
C ARG A 567 -30.94 11.88 -20.79
N PRO A 568 -30.32 13.09 -20.93
CA PRO A 568 -29.00 13.62 -20.50
C PRO A 568 -28.96 15.11 -19.98
N GLY A 569 -27.76 15.59 -19.60
CA GLY A 569 -27.37 17.01 -19.50
C GLY A 569 -27.05 17.45 -18.06
N SER A 570 -26.05 18.27 -17.72
CA SER A 570 -24.84 18.84 -18.33
C SER A 570 -24.18 19.70 -17.23
N SER A 571 -22.84 19.84 -17.30
CA SER A 571 -22.00 20.94 -16.76
C SER A 571 -21.80 21.14 -15.24
N CYS A 572 -20.55 20.90 -14.83
CA CYS A 572 -19.60 21.87 -14.22
C CYS A 572 -19.56 22.20 -12.70
N TRP A 573 -18.38 21.87 -12.15
CA TRP A 573 -17.52 22.58 -11.17
C TRP A 573 -17.68 22.46 -9.64
N ARG A 574 -16.55 21.96 -9.08
CA ARG A 574 -15.77 22.35 -7.90
C ARG A 574 -16.09 21.78 -6.50
N TRP A 575 -15.00 21.30 -5.93
CA TRP A 575 -14.81 20.62 -4.66
C TRP A 575 -14.54 21.59 -3.52
N GLU A 576 -15.23 21.42 -2.40
CA GLU A 576 -14.77 21.88 -1.08
C GLU A 576 -14.90 20.74 -0.05
N ARG A 577 -13.87 20.62 0.78
CA ARG A 577 -13.65 19.58 1.79
C ARG A 577 -14.47 19.89 3.05
N ALA A 578 -15.12 18.88 3.65
CA ALA A 578 -15.23 18.74 5.12
C ALA A 578 -15.94 17.44 5.55
N GLU A 579 -15.21 16.67 6.35
CA GLU A 579 -15.53 15.92 7.59
C GLU A 579 -16.99 15.57 7.96
N SER A 580 -17.12 14.31 8.40
CA SER A 580 -18.25 13.60 8.98
C SER A 580 -18.89 14.31 10.20
N ALA A 581 -20.23 14.32 10.25
CA ALA A 581 -21.05 14.28 11.46
C ALA A 581 -22.49 13.92 11.08
N ILE A 582 -23.13 13.06 11.86
CA ILE A 582 -24.57 12.74 11.81
C ILE A 582 -25.29 13.82 12.61
N SER A 583 -26.23 14.54 12.00
CA SER A 583 -27.19 15.38 12.73
C SER A 583 -28.46 15.59 11.88
N ALA A 584 -29.60 15.52 12.56
CA ALA A 584 -30.94 15.45 11.99
C ALA A 584 -31.59 16.83 11.82
N THR A 585 -32.77 16.85 11.19
CA THR A 585 -33.78 17.90 11.44
C THR A 585 -35.18 17.32 11.26
N SER A 586 -36.04 17.63 12.24
CA SER A 586 -37.48 17.32 12.28
C SER A 586 -38.28 18.28 11.38
N PRO A 587 -39.55 17.98 11.03
CA PRO A 587 -40.29 18.69 10.01
C PRO A 587 -40.94 19.98 10.54
N VAL A 588 -40.75 21.08 9.79
CA VAL A 588 -41.82 22.02 9.40
C VAL A 588 -41.64 22.32 7.92
#